data_AF-A0A9Q1QDC2-F1
#
_entry.id   AF-A0A9Q1QDC2-F1
#
_cell.length_a   1.000
_cell.length_b   1.000
_cell.length_c   1.000
_cell.angle_alpha   90.00
_cell.angle_beta   90.00
_cell.angle_gamma   90.00
#
_symmetry.space_group_name_H-M   'P 1'
#
loop_
_entity.id
_entity.type
_entity.pdbx_description
1 polymer ?
#
loop_
_entity_poly.entity_id
_entity_poly.type
_entity_poly.pdbx_seq_one_letter_code
_entity_poly.pdbx_strand_id
1 'polypeptide(L)'
;MESIEEDRETTERERVLSNPEAIVPAAFVSFKTRWGAAVCAQTQQSSNPTLWLTEWAPEPSNVYWDSLAIPYIELTIRRLLMSVALFFLIFFFMVPITFVQSVANIEGIGKAFPFLKNLIHKEVVKSFIQGYLPGMILKVFLLLIPMVIMLMSKIEGFTSFSSLERISAFKYYLFILVNVFLGSIIAGSAFQQLDKFIHESPAQIPKTIGVSIPMKATFFITYVMVDGWASVAAEVLRVGALVVFHLKNTFLVKTEQDREQAMDPGFLDFSTYEPRIQLYFLLGLVYCAITPLLLPFIIVFFSFAYLVFRHQV
;
A
#
# COMPACT_ATOMS: atom_id res chain seq x y z
N MET A 1 -24.21 18.11 21.89
CA MET A 1 -23.41 17.93 20.66
C MET A 1 -23.59 19.14 19.77
N GLU A 2 -24.84 19.52 19.45
CA GLU A 2 -25.19 20.81 18.82
C GLU A 2 -24.53 22.03 19.48
N SER A 3 -24.61 22.18 20.80
CA SER A 3 -23.99 23.32 21.50
C SER A 3 -22.46 23.39 21.36
N ILE A 4 -21.79 22.25 21.23
CA ILE A 4 -20.33 22.18 21.08
C ILE A 4 -19.93 22.53 19.65
N GLU A 5 -20.76 22.17 18.68
CA GLU A 5 -20.53 22.47 17.26
C GLU A 5 -20.74 23.97 16.99
N GLU A 6 -21.80 24.54 17.57
CA GLU A 6 -22.09 25.97 17.53
C GLU A 6 -20.99 26.82 18.21
N ASP A 7 -20.47 26.36 19.36
CA ASP A 7 -19.31 26.98 20.03
C ASP A 7 -18.04 26.94 19.15
N ARG A 8 -17.80 25.85 18.42
CA ARG A 8 -16.65 25.70 17.51
C ARG A 8 -16.76 26.63 16.30
N GLU A 9 -17.94 26.70 15.69
CA GLU A 9 -18.20 27.62 14.58
C GLU A 9 -17.96 29.08 14.99
N THR A 10 -18.45 29.45 16.17
CA THR A 10 -18.30 30.81 16.71
C THR A 10 -16.82 31.14 16.97
N THR A 11 -16.07 30.19 17.53
CA THR A 11 -14.63 30.33 17.80
C THR A 11 -13.81 30.47 16.51
N GLU A 12 -14.06 29.62 15.51
CA GLU A 12 -13.36 29.72 14.21
C GLU A 12 -13.73 31.00 13.47
N ARG A 13 -14.98 31.45 13.59
CA ARG A 13 -15.42 32.73 13.04
C ARG A 13 -14.67 33.91 13.68
N GLU A 14 -14.53 33.92 15.00
CA GLU A 14 -13.72 34.93 15.70
C GLU A 14 -12.25 34.88 15.28
N ARG A 15 -11.69 33.68 15.08
CA ARG A 15 -10.31 33.50 14.60
C ARG A 15 -10.09 34.10 13.20
N VAL A 16 -11.00 33.85 12.26
CA VAL A 16 -10.92 34.40 10.90
C VAL A 16 -11.12 35.92 10.90
N LEU A 17 -12.01 36.44 11.74
CA LEU A 17 -12.25 37.88 11.87
C LEU A 17 -11.11 38.63 12.55
N SER A 18 -10.40 37.99 13.49
CA SER A 18 -9.30 38.60 14.25
C SER A 18 -7.94 38.48 13.56
N ASN A 19 -7.70 37.43 12.76
CA ASN A 19 -6.42 37.22 12.08
C ASN A 19 -6.58 37.09 10.55
N PRO A 20 -6.18 38.11 9.78
CA PRO A 20 -6.17 38.05 8.31
C PRO A 20 -5.30 36.93 7.74
N GLU A 21 -4.25 36.51 8.44
CA GLU A 21 -3.37 35.41 8.02
C GLU A 21 -4.02 34.03 8.16
N ALA A 22 -5.14 33.93 8.88
CA ALA A 22 -5.93 32.70 8.97
C ALA A 22 -6.72 32.42 7.68
N ILE A 23 -6.82 33.39 6.77
CA ILE A 23 -7.53 33.25 5.49
C ILE A 23 -6.64 32.50 4.50
N VAL A 24 -7.06 31.29 4.15
CA VAL A 24 -6.39 30.47 3.14
C VAL A 24 -6.64 31.08 1.74
N PRO A 25 -5.62 31.19 0.87
CA PRO A 25 -5.77 31.68 -0.51
C PRO A 25 -6.41 30.63 -1.43
N ALA A 26 -7.49 29.99 -1.00
CA ALA A 26 -8.28 29.01 -1.74
C ALA A 26 -9.77 29.21 -1.45
N ALA A 27 -10.63 28.92 -2.42
CA ALA A 27 -12.07 29.09 -2.27
C ALA A 27 -12.85 28.05 -3.08
N PHE A 28 -14.03 27.69 -2.59
CA PHE A 28 -15.00 26.90 -3.34
C PHE A 28 -15.92 27.82 -4.14
N VAL A 29 -15.97 27.62 -5.45
CA VAL A 29 -16.79 28.44 -6.36
C VAL A 29 -17.96 27.60 -6.88
N SER A 30 -19.18 28.09 -6.71
CA SER A 30 -20.41 27.43 -7.16
C SER A 30 -21.03 28.16 -8.35
N PHE A 31 -21.57 27.40 -9.30
CA PHE A 31 -22.23 27.91 -10.50
C PHE A 31 -23.70 27.52 -10.54
N LYS A 32 -24.54 28.33 -11.20
CA LYS A 32 -25.97 28.01 -11.40
C LYS A 32 -26.18 26.77 -12.26
N THR A 33 -25.25 26.46 -13.17
CA THR A 33 -25.34 25.32 -14.08
C THR A 33 -24.10 24.44 -13.99
N ARG A 34 -24.29 23.13 -14.16
CA ARG A 34 -23.18 22.14 -14.22
C ARG A 34 -22.23 22.43 -15.38
N TRP A 35 -22.78 22.91 -16.50
CA TRP A 35 -21.98 23.28 -17.67
C TRP A 35 -21.03 24.45 -17.37
N GLY A 36 -21.50 25.49 -16.65
CA GLY A 36 -20.64 26.61 -16.25
C GLY A 36 -19.48 26.18 -15.35
N ALA A 37 -19.76 25.28 -14.40
CA ALA A 37 -18.72 24.69 -13.55
C ALA A 37 -17.70 23.87 -14.37
N ALA A 38 -18.19 23.07 -15.34
CA ALA A 38 -17.33 22.27 -16.19
C ALA A 38 -16.40 23.10 -17.07
N VAL A 39 -16.92 24.18 -17.65
CA VAL A 39 -16.12 25.12 -18.44
C VAL A 39 -15.05 25.79 -17.55
N CYS A 40 -15.41 26.24 -16.35
CA CYS A 40 -14.46 26.86 -15.44
C CYS A 40 -13.33 25.91 -15.03
N ALA A 41 -13.66 24.68 -14.61
CA ALA A 41 -12.68 23.69 -14.15
C ALA A 41 -11.73 23.15 -15.25
N GLN A 42 -12.07 23.33 -16.53
CA GLN A 42 -11.29 22.83 -17.66
C GLN A 42 -10.54 23.93 -18.43
N THR A 43 -10.74 25.20 -18.09
CA THR A 43 -10.14 26.33 -18.82
C THR A 43 -9.07 27.04 -17.98
N GLN A 44 -8.02 27.51 -18.65
CA GLN A 44 -6.99 28.34 -18.04
C GLN A 44 -7.57 29.73 -17.77
N GLN A 45 -7.58 30.16 -16.49
CA GLN A 45 -8.22 31.40 -16.08
C GLN A 45 -7.34 32.65 -16.24
N SER A 46 -6.02 32.48 -16.18
CA SER A 46 -5.04 33.58 -16.23
C SER A 46 -3.90 33.26 -17.18
N SER A 47 -3.23 34.29 -17.72
CA SER A 47 -2.01 34.12 -18.52
C SER A 47 -0.88 33.43 -17.75
N ASN A 48 -0.84 33.59 -16.42
CA ASN A 48 0.09 32.85 -15.56
C ASN A 48 -0.52 31.50 -15.17
N PRO A 49 0.09 30.35 -15.54
CA PRO A 49 -0.44 29.03 -15.26
C PRO A 49 -0.39 28.63 -13.78
N THR A 50 0.29 29.38 -12.91
CA THR A 50 0.35 29.07 -11.46
C THR A 50 -0.64 29.86 -10.61
N LEU A 51 -1.41 30.77 -11.22
CA LEU A 51 -2.41 31.58 -10.55
C LEU A 51 -3.81 31.15 -11.00
N TRP A 52 -4.78 31.25 -10.08
CA TRP A 52 -6.18 30.89 -10.34
C TRP A 52 -6.34 29.47 -10.90
N LEU A 53 -5.61 28.53 -10.30
CA LEU A 53 -5.74 27.11 -10.59
C LEU A 53 -7.14 26.65 -10.18
N THR A 54 -7.85 26.04 -11.11
CA THR A 54 -9.17 25.48 -10.87
C THR A 54 -9.10 23.96 -10.91
N GLU A 55 -9.71 23.32 -9.92
CA GLU A 55 -9.87 21.88 -9.87
C GLU A 55 -11.33 21.52 -9.57
N TRP A 56 -11.71 20.29 -9.94
CA TRP A 56 -13.02 19.77 -9.58
C TRP A 56 -13.10 19.62 -8.06
N ALA A 57 -13.98 20.40 -7.43
CA ALA A 57 -14.19 20.31 -6.00
C ALA A 57 -14.67 18.89 -5.63
N PRO A 58 -14.00 18.20 -4.69
CA PRO A 58 -14.48 16.92 -4.18
C PRO A 58 -15.77 17.13 -3.37
N GLU A 59 -16.50 16.04 -3.13
CA GLU A 59 -17.64 16.04 -2.21
C GLU A 59 -17.20 16.56 -0.82
N PRO A 60 -18.04 17.33 -0.09
CA PRO A 60 -17.67 17.91 1.21
C PRO A 60 -17.12 16.91 2.23
N SER A 61 -17.64 15.68 2.25
CA SER A 61 -17.18 14.57 3.10
C SER A 61 -15.79 14.04 2.70
N ASN A 62 -15.41 14.25 1.43
CA ASN A 62 -14.16 13.78 0.83
C ASN A 62 -13.05 14.86 0.82
N VAL A 63 -13.35 16.08 1.27
CA VAL A 63 -12.37 17.16 1.37
C VAL A 63 -11.40 16.86 2.52
N TYR A 64 -10.10 16.91 2.24
CA TYR A 64 -9.05 16.84 3.25
C TYR A 64 -8.61 18.26 3.64
N TRP A 65 -9.28 18.81 4.66
CA TRP A 65 -9.17 20.21 5.06
C TRP A 65 -7.74 20.64 5.44
N ASP A 66 -6.98 19.77 6.10
CA ASP A 66 -5.62 20.09 6.58
C ASP A 66 -4.65 20.47 5.45
N SER A 67 -4.89 20.00 4.23
CA SER A 67 -4.01 20.28 3.08
C SER A 67 -4.39 21.51 2.27
N LEU A 68 -5.59 22.08 2.47
CA LEU A 68 -6.04 23.26 1.73
C LEU A 68 -5.22 24.51 2.06
N ALA A 69 -4.64 24.57 3.26
CA ALA A 69 -3.86 25.71 3.73
C ALA A 69 -2.44 25.81 3.14
N ILE A 70 -1.99 24.81 2.37
CA ILE A 70 -0.58 24.72 1.94
C ILE A 70 -0.33 25.56 0.68
N PRO A 71 0.64 26.49 0.68
CA PRO A 71 1.00 27.26 -0.51
C PRO A 71 1.51 26.40 -1.67
N TYR A 72 1.23 26.81 -2.91
CA TYR A 72 1.58 26.06 -4.12
C TYR A 72 3.08 25.74 -4.27
N ILE A 73 3.96 26.68 -3.94
CA ILE A 73 5.42 26.48 -4.01
C ILE A 73 5.85 25.42 -3.00
N GLU A 74 5.27 25.45 -1.80
CA GLU A 74 5.55 24.49 -0.74
C GLU A 74 5.09 23.07 -1.11
N LEU A 75 3.93 22.93 -1.79
CA LEU A 75 3.48 21.65 -2.35
C LEU A 75 4.51 21.05 -3.30
N THR A 76 5.12 21.86 -4.16
CA THR A 76 6.15 21.39 -5.10
C THR A 76 7.37 20.83 -4.36
N ILE A 77 7.85 21.54 -3.33
CA ILE A 77 8.99 21.11 -2.52
C ILE A 77 8.65 19.85 -1.72
N ARG A 78 7.48 19.80 -1.08
CA ARG A 78 6.99 18.63 -0.33
C ARG A 78 6.91 17.39 -1.21
N ARG A 79 6.35 17.51 -2.42
CA ARG A 79 6.27 16.41 -3.39
C ARG A 79 7.65 15.92 -3.84
N LEU A 80 8.59 16.84 -4.07
CA LEU A 80 9.97 16.47 -4.41
C LEU A 80 10.64 15.71 -3.25
N LEU A 81 10.54 16.23 -2.03
CA LEU A 81 11.10 15.60 -0.84
C LEU A 81 10.51 14.21 -0.59
N MET A 82 9.19 14.05 -0.71
CA MET A 82 8.52 12.77 -0.52
C MET A 82 8.85 11.77 -1.63
N SER A 83 9.08 12.24 -2.87
CA SER A 83 9.58 11.38 -3.96
C SER A 83 11.00 10.87 -3.69
N VAL A 84 11.88 11.72 -3.17
CA VAL A 84 13.24 11.32 -2.75
C VAL A 84 13.18 10.36 -1.56
N ALA A 85 12.32 10.64 -0.57
CA ALA A 85 12.10 9.74 0.56
C ALA A 85 11.56 8.37 0.11
N LEU A 86 10.67 8.34 -0.88
CA LEU A 86 10.13 7.10 -1.45
C LEU A 86 11.23 6.28 -2.12
N PHE A 87 12.14 6.94 -2.85
CA PHE A 87 13.31 6.27 -3.43
C PHE A 87 14.16 5.59 -2.35
N PHE A 88 14.48 6.30 -1.26
CA PHE A 88 15.24 5.72 -0.15
C PHE A 88 14.48 4.60 0.54
N LEU A 89 13.17 4.75 0.75
CA LEU A 89 12.33 3.69 1.29
C LEU A 89 12.42 2.43 0.43
N ILE A 90 12.29 2.56 -0.89
CA ILE A 90 12.40 1.43 -1.81
C ILE A 90 13.81 0.82 -1.74
N PHE A 91 14.86 1.65 -1.81
CA PHE A 91 16.25 1.20 -1.82
C PHE A 91 16.66 0.47 -0.54
N PHE A 92 16.42 1.06 0.63
CA PHE A 92 16.79 0.44 1.91
C PHE A 92 15.96 -0.79 2.23
N PHE A 93 14.73 -0.88 1.72
CA PHE A 93 13.90 -2.06 1.93
C PHE A 93 14.35 -3.29 1.14
N MET A 94 15.31 -3.16 0.22
CA MET A 94 15.99 -4.32 -0.38
C MET A 94 16.71 -5.18 0.66
N VAL A 95 17.14 -4.62 1.80
CA VAL A 95 17.80 -5.37 2.87
C VAL A 95 16.85 -6.42 3.49
N PRO A 96 15.65 -6.06 4.01
CA PRO A 96 14.64 -7.04 4.41
C PRO A 96 14.30 -8.08 3.35
N ILE A 97 14.19 -7.66 2.07
CA ILE A 97 13.87 -8.59 0.97
C ILE A 97 14.99 -9.61 0.76
N THR A 98 16.25 -9.18 0.73
CA THR A 98 17.39 -10.10 0.61
C THR A 98 17.43 -11.08 1.78
N PHE A 99 17.10 -10.62 3.00
CA PHE A 99 16.97 -11.49 4.17
C PHE A 99 15.87 -12.56 3.95
N VAL A 100 14.66 -12.17 3.52
CA VAL A 100 13.58 -13.12 3.21
C VAL A 100 14.01 -14.13 2.14
N GLN A 101 14.68 -13.68 1.08
CA GLN A 101 15.18 -14.55 0.00
C GLN A 101 16.25 -15.51 0.49
N SER A 102 17.07 -15.12 1.47
CA SER A 102 18.04 -16.03 2.09
C SER A 102 17.31 -17.14 2.88
N VAL A 103 16.24 -16.82 3.61
CA VAL A 103 15.42 -17.79 4.36
C VAL A 103 14.65 -18.72 3.42
N ALA A 104 14.37 -18.33 2.18
CA ALA A 104 13.78 -19.23 1.20
C ALA A 104 14.74 -20.35 0.73
N ASN A 105 16.05 -20.22 0.96
CA ASN A 105 17.05 -21.21 0.58
C ASN A 105 17.54 -22.02 1.81
N ILE A 106 17.79 -23.33 1.64
CA ILE A 106 18.17 -24.27 2.72
C ILE A 106 19.45 -23.79 3.41
N GLU A 107 20.45 -23.41 2.63
CA GLU A 107 21.74 -22.94 3.14
C GLU A 107 21.61 -21.61 3.89
N GLY A 108 20.68 -20.75 3.44
CA GLY A 108 20.40 -19.49 4.11
C GLY A 108 19.65 -19.67 5.43
N ILE A 109 18.71 -20.63 5.53
CA ILE A 109 18.06 -20.98 6.81
C ILE A 109 19.09 -21.44 7.84
N GLY A 110 20.03 -22.30 7.44
CA GLY A 110 21.08 -22.79 8.34
C GLY A 110 21.99 -21.69 8.88
N LYS A 111 22.18 -20.60 8.12
CA LYS A 111 22.96 -19.42 8.56
C LYS A 111 22.11 -18.43 9.37
N ALA A 112 20.86 -18.18 8.96
CA ALA A 112 19.97 -17.19 9.59
C ALA A 112 19.42 -17.67 10.94
N PHE A 113 19.11 -18.96 11.07
CA PHE A 113 18.53 -19.55 12.28
C PHE A 113 19.28 -20.83 12.69
N PRO A 114 20.42 -20.71 13.40
CA PRO A 114 21.25 -21.85 13.77
C PRO A 114 20.51 -22.91 14.61
N PHE A 115 19.53 -22.49 15.42
CA PHE A 115 18.71 -23.38 16.23
C PHE A 115 17.76 -24.27 15.40
N LEU A 116 17.42 -23.88 14.17
CA LEU A 116 16.60 -24.69 13.27
C LEU A 116 17.40 -25.83 12.62
N LYS A 117 18.74 -25.83 12.65
CA LYS A 117 19.58 -26.88 12.03
C LYS A 117 19.20 -28.29 12.48
N ASN A 118 18.90 -28.47 13.77
CA ASN A 118 18.52 -29.77 14.32
C ASN A 118 17.09 -30.20 13.91
N LEU A 119 16.21 -29.24 13.59
CA LEU A 119 14.82 -29.48 13.17
C LEU A 119 14.69 -29.67 11.64
N ILE A 120 15.60 -29.11 10.85
CA ILE A 120 15.62 -29.18 9.36
C ILE A 120 15.82 -30.62 8.85
N HIS A 121 16.29 -31.55 9.69
CA HIS A 121 16.49 -32.95 9.31
C HIS A 121 15.16 -33.70 9.08
N LYS A 122 14.04 -33.19 9.60
CA LYS A 122 12.70 -33.74 9.30
C LYS A 122 12.19 -33.15 8.00
N GLU A 123 11.97 -33.98 6.98
CA GLU A 123 11.53 -33.54 5.64
C GLU A 123 10.26 -32.69 5.67
N VAL A 124 9.30 -33.02 6.53
CA VAL A 124 8.05 -32.26 6.70
C VAL A 124 8.31 -30.84 7.21
N VAL A 125 9.19 -30.70 8.20
CA VAL A 125 9.53 -29.41 8.82
C VAL A 125 10.32 -28.55 7.83
N LYS A 126 11.23 -29.17 7.07
CA LYS A 126 11.99 -28.49 6.01
C LYS A 126 11.08 -27.91 4.93
N SER A 127 10.14 -28.69 4.41
CA SER A 127 9.20 -28.23 3.38
C SER A 127 8.29 -27.11 3.89
N PHE A 128 7.81 -27.18 5.13
CA PHE A 128 7.01 -26.12 5.74
C PHE A 128 7.79 -24.82 5.89
N ILE A 129 9.02 -24.90 6.44
CA ILE A 129 9.87 -23.73 6.64
C ILE A 129 10.26 -23.10 5.30
N GLN A 130 10.65 -23.88 4.30
CA GLN A 130 11.06 -23.32 3.00
C GLN A 130 9.88 -22.71 2.22
N GLY A 131 8.70 -23.32 2.31
CA GLY A 131 7.54 -22.88 1.54
C GLY A 131 6.81 -21.70 2.18
N TYR A 132 6.51 -21.79 3.48
CA TYR A 132 5.55 -20.91 4.15
C TYR A 132 6.21 -19.75 4.90
N LEU A 133 7.35 -20.00 5.56
CA LEU A 133 8.01 -19.02 6.43
C LEU A 133 8.44 -17.74 5.69
N PRO A 134 9.06 -17.79 4.49
CA PRO A 134 9.45 -16.57 3.78
C PRO A 134 8.25 -15.69 3.45
N GLY A 135 7.13 -16.28 3.05
CA GLY A 135 5.89 -15.57 2.76
C GLY A 135 5.32 -14.88 4.00
N MET A 136 5.34 -15.55 5.15
CA MET A 136 4.92 -14.94 6.42
C MET A 136 5.82 -13.78 6.85
N ILE A 137 7.14 -13.96 6.81
CA ILE A 137 8.08 -12.91 7.20
C ILE A 137 7.92 -11.69 6.29
N LEU A 138 7.80 -11.92 4.97
CA LEU A 138 7.55 -10.85 4.01
C LEU A 138 6.25 -10.12 4.32
N LYS A 139 5.16 -10.85 4.59
CA LYS A 139 3.87 -10.26 4.97
C LYS A 139 4.00 -9.35 6.19
N VAL A 140 4.70 -9.80 7.24
CA VAL A 140 4.94 -8.99 8.45
C VAL A 140 5.68 -7.70 8.12
N PHE A 141 6.72 -7.76 7.30
CA PHE A 141 7.43 -6.55 6.85
C PHE A 141 6.54 -5.61 6.03
N LEU A 142 5.64 -6.16 5.21
CA LEU A 142 4.73 -5.39 4.37
C LEU A 142 3.58 -4.74 5.16
N LEU A 143 3.20 -5.22 6.34
CA LEU A 143 2.08 -4.66 7.12
C LEU A 143 2.26 -3.18 7.48
N LEU A 144 3.50 -2.75 7.73
CA LEU A 144 3.81 -1.36 8.10
C LEU A 144 3.86 -0.41 6.90
N ILE A 145 4.06 -0.93 5.69
CA ILE A 145 4.39 -0.10 4.52
C ILE A 145 3.21 0.76 4.03
N PRO A 146 1.97 0.25 3.89
CA PRO A 146 0.83 1.08 3.50
C PRO A 146 0.64 2.27 4.45
N MET A 147 0.83 2.07 5.76
CA MET A 147 0.73 3.15 6.76
C MET A 147 1.79 4.23 6.54
N VAL A 148 3.05 3.83 6.31
CA VAL A 148 4.15 4.78 6.03
C VAL A 148 3.89 5.54 4.72
N ILE A 149 3.48 4.85 3.66
CA ILE A 149 3.19 5.48 2.37
C ILE A 149 2.00 6.44 2.46
N MET A 150 0.95 6.09 3.20
CA MET A 150 -0.20 6.96 3.44
C MET A 150 0.23 8.24 4.19
N LEU A 151 1.11 8.12 5.20
CA LEU A 151 1.67 9.27 5.89
C LEU A 151 2.47 10.17 4.95
N MET A 152 3.33 9.59 4.09
CA MET A 152 4.07 10.34 3.08
C MET A 152 3.13 11.07 2.13
N SER A 153 2.06 10.43 1.65
CA SER A 153 1.06 11.06 0.79
C SER A 153 0.29 12.19 1.47
N LYS A 154 0.00 12.09 2.77
CA LYS A 154 -0.60 13.20 3.54
C LYS A 154 0.33 14.41 3.61
N ILE A 155 1.65 14.19 3.76
CA ILE A 155 2.65 15.28 3.80
C ILE A 155 2.77 16.01 2.45
N GLU A 156 2.50 15.33 1.34
CA GLU A 156 2.52 15.92 -0.02
C GLU A 156 1.39 16.94 -0.29
N GLY A 157 0.36 16.96 0.56
CA GLY A 157 -0.69 17.98 0.51
C GLY A 157 -1.69 17.78 -0.62
N PHE A 158 -2.42 16.66 -0.63
CA PHE A 158 -3.56 16.47 -1.53
C PHE A 158 -4.86 16.94 -0.86
N THR A 159 -5.74 17.55 -1.64
CA THR A 159 -6.97 18.22 -1.15
C THR A 159 -8.16 17.28 -0.92
N SER A 160 -8.07 16.00 -1.34
CA SER A 160 -9.15 15.03 -1.18
C SER A 160 -8.66 13.65 -0.72
N PHE A 161 -9.50 12.94 0.05
CA PHE A 161 -9.20 11.57 0.47
C PHE A 161 -9.08 10.62 -0.71
N SER A 162 -9.95 10.73 -1.73
CA SER A 162 -9.83 9.89 -2.93
C SER A 162 -8.50 10.08 -3.68
N SER A 163 -7.99 11.31 -3.76
CA SER A 163 -6.67 11.56 -4.36
C SER A 163 -5.54 10.98 -3.50
N LEU A 164 -5.64 11.10 -2.17
CA LEU A 164 -4.69 10.51 -1.23
C LEU A 164 -4.64 8.99 -1.35
N GLU A 165 -5.78 8.33 -1.45
CA GLU A 165 -5.84 6.88 -1.63
C GLU A 165 -5.23 6.45 -2.96
N ARG A 166 -5.57 7.14 -4.06
CA ARG A 166 -5.06 6.81 -5.39
C ARG A 166 -3.54 6.96 -5.49
N ILE A 167 -2.98 8.06 -4.97
CA ILE A 167 -1.53 8.27 -5.01
C ILE A 167 -0.80 7.32 -4.06
N SER A 168 -1.39 7.02 -2.90
CA SER A 168 -0.83 6.03 -1.96
C SER A 168 -0.82 4.64 -2.58
N ALA A 169 -1.91 4.24 -3.24
CA ALA A 169 -1.98 3.00 -4.01
C ALA A 169 -0.87 2.95 -5.07
N PHE A 170 -0.71 4.02 -5.86
CA PHE A 170 0.33 4.08 -6.89
C PHE A 170 1.75 3.92 -6.32
N LYS A 171 2.09 4.62 -5.23
CA LYS A 171 3.40 4.49 -4.57
C LYS A 171 3.59 3.09 -3.98
N TYR A 172 2.55 2.52 -3.39
CA TYR A 172 2.61 1.17 -2.86
C TYR A 172 2.78 0.13 -3.97
N TYR A 173 2.13 0.32 -5.13
CA TYR A 173 2.35 -0.49 -6.33
C TYR A 173 3.80 -0.41 -6.82
N LEU A 174 4.38 0.79 -6.91
CA LEU A 174 5.80 0.95 -7.25
C LEU A 174 6.71 0.24 -6.25
N PHE A 175 6.41 0.34 -4.95
CA PHE A 175 7.16 -0.33 -3.91
C PHE A 175 7.12 -1.85 -4.05
N ILE A 176 5.93 -2.46 -4.19
CA ILE A 176 5.83 -3.92 -4.33
C ILE A 176 6.40 -4.41 -5.67
N LEU A 177 6.27 -3.62 -6.75
CA LEU A 177 6.88 -3.94 -8.04
C LEU A 177 8.41 -4.03 -7.93
N VAL A 178 9.03 -3.01 -7.33
CA VAL A 178 10.50 -2.96 -7.23
C VAL A 178 11.02 -3.92 -6.16
N ASN A 179 10.43 -3.95 -4.96
CA ASN A 179 10.93 -4.76 -3.87
C ASN A 179 10.45 -6.21 -3.92
N VAL A 180 9.13 -6.43 -3.99
CA VAL A 180 8.56 -7.78 -3.90
C VAL A 180 8.78 -8.55 -5.20
N PHE A 181 8.59 -7.93 -6.37
CA PHE A 181 8.79 -8.61 -7.64
C PHE A 181 10.25 -8.57 -8.12
N LEU A 182 10.77 -7.39 -8.50
CA LEU A 182 12.13 -7.29 -9.05
C LEU A 182 13.20 -7.64 -8.02
N GLY A 183 13.08 -7.14 -6.79
CA GLY A 183 14.02 -7.35 -5.71
C GLY A 183 14.13 -8.83 -5.34
N SER A 184 13.01 -9.54 -5.24
CA SER A 184 13.00 -10.99 -5.01
C SER A 184 13.65 -11.78 -6.14
N ILE A 185 13.45 -11.38 -7.40
CA ILE A 185 14.10 -12.03 -8.55
C ILE A 185 15.60 -11.77 -8.49
N ILE A 186 16.05 -10.52 -8.37
CA ILE A 186 17.47 -10.14 -8.41
C ILE A 186 18.21 -10.74 -7.21
N ALA A 187 17.76 -10.45 -5.98
CA ALA A 187 18.38 -10.95 -4.75
C ALA A 187 18.34 -12.48 -4.70
N GLY A 188 17.19 -13.05 -5.07
CA GLY A 188 17.03 -14.49 -5.06
C GLY A 188 17.90 -15.19 -6.10
N SER A 189 18.12 -14.59 -7.28
CA SER A 189 19.03 -15.09 -8.32
C SER A 189 20.47 -15.01 -7.84
N ALA A 190 20.85 -13.88 -7.23
CA ALA A 190 22.17 -13.68 -6.65
C ALA A 190 22.50 -14.75 -5.60
N PHE A 191 21.57 -15.11 -4.71
CA PHE A 191 21.80 -16.17 -3.72
C PHE A 191 21.81 -17.58 -4.31
N GLN A 192 20.93 -17.89 -5.27
CA GLN A 192 20.86 -19.24 -5.85
C GLN A 192 22.00 -19.54 -6.81
N GLN A 193 22.58 -18.51 -7.43
CA GLN A 193 23.66 -18.66 -8.42
C GLN A 193 24.94 -17.95 -7.97
N LEU A 194 25.10 -17.71 -6.66
CA LEU A 194 26.23 -16.98 -6.09
C LEU A 194 27.58 -17.60 -6.51
N ASP A 195 27.69 -18.92 -6.43
CA ASP A 195 28.90 -19.64 -6.83
C ASP A 195 29.20 -19.46 -8.32
N LYS A 196 28.18 -19.43 -9.18
CA LYS A 196 28.37 -19.18 -10.62
C LYS A 196 28.75 -17.73 -10.90
N PHE A 197 28.17 -16.75 -10.19
CA PHE A 197 28.52 -15.34 -10.37
C PHE A 197 29.94 -15.01 -9.91
N ILE A 198 30.46 -15.72 -8.91
CA ILE A 198 31.83 -15.53 -8.42
C ILE A 198 32.85 -16.21 -9.35
N HIS A 199 32.51 -17.34 -9.96
CA HIS A 199 33.47 -18.17 -10.70
C HIS A 199 33.33 -18.12 -12.23
N GLU A 200 32.23 -17.60 -12.78
CA GLU A 200 31.99 -17.50 -14.23
C GLU A 200 32.18 -16.08 -14.78
N SER A 201 32.43 -15.99 -16.09
CA SER A 201 32.58 -14.73 -16.82
C SER A 201 31.28 -13.88 -16.77
N PRO A 202 31.39 -12.54 -16.62
CA PRO A 202 30.25 -11.61 -16.70
C PRO A 202 29.38 -11.76 -17.96
N ALA A 203 29.92 -12.33 -19.04
CA ALA A 203 29.16 -12.59 -20.26
C ALA A 203 28.02 -13.59 -20.08
N GLN A 204 28.06 -14.46 -19.05
CA GLN A 204 26.99 -15.42 -18.77
C GLN A 204 25.86 -14.84 -17.91
N ILE A 205 26.03 -13.65 -17.32
CA ILE A 205 25.05 -13.04 -16.40
C ILE A 205 23.62 -12.99 -16.97
N PRO A 206 23.38 -12.55 -18.23
CA PRO A 206 22.02 -12.53 -18.78
C PRO A 206 21.40 -13.93 -18.88
N LYS A 207 22.19 -14.95 -19.23
CA LYS A 207 21.73 -16.34 -19.32
C LYS A 207 21.39 -16.90 -17.93
N THR A 208 22.23 -16.59 -16.95
CA THR A 208 22.05 -16.95 -15.54
C THR A 208 20.77 -16.34 -14.97
N ILE A 209 20.48 -15.07 -15.27
CA ILE A 209 19.22 -14.40 -14.88
C ILE A 209 18.02 -15.06 -15.58
N GLY A 210 18.14 -15.37 -16.88
CA GLY A 210 17.08 -16.02 -17.65
C GLY A 210 16.63 -17.37 -17.09
N VAL A 211 17.56 -18.16 -16.54
CA VAL A 211 17.25 -19.44 -15.87
C VAL A 211 16.70 -19.23 -14.45
N SER A 212 17.09 -18.15 -13.78
CA SER A 212 16.67 -17.87 -12.40
C SER A 212 15.20 -17.47 -12.27
N ILE A 213 14.65 -16.76 -13.27
CA ILE A 213 13.26 -16.27 -13.23
C ILE A 213 12.26 -17.45 -13.08
N PRO A 214 12.28 -18.50 -13.93
CA PRO A 214 11.43 -19.67 -13.73
C PRO A 214 11.62 -20.35 -12.36
N MET A 215 12.86 -20.43 -11.86
CA MET A 215 13.15 -21.06 -10.56
C MET A 215 12.48 -20.32 -9.38
N LYS A 216 12.17 -19.03 -9.55
CA LYS A 216 11.47 -18.22 -8.53
C LYS A 216 9.96 -18.35 -8.57
N ALA A 217 9.39 -19.04 -9.56
CA ALA A 217 7.95 -19.29 -9.61
C ALA A 217 7.45 -19.99 -8.33
N THR A 218 8.21 -20.94 -7.76
CA THR A 218 7.84 -21.64 -6.52
C THR A 218 7.69 -20.68 -5.33
N PHE A 219 8.57 -19.68 -5.22
CA PHE A 219 8.44 -18.65 -4.18
C PHE A 219 7.18 -17.80 -4.38
N PHE A 220 6.85 -17.43 -5.63
CA PHE A 220 5.64 -16.67 -5.90
C PHE A 220 4.36 -17.49 -5.72
N ILE A 221 4.39 -18.81 -5.97
CA ILE A 221 3.27 -19.71 -5.65
C ILE A 221 2.99 -19.67 -4.15
N THR A 222 4.01 -19.86 -3.32
CA THR A 222 3.80 -19.85 -1.86
C THR A 222 3.44 -18.46 -1.36
N TYR A 223 4.02 -17.41 -1.93
CA TYR A 223 3.61 -16.03 -1.65
C TYR A 223 2.11 -15.80 -1.92
N VAL A 224 1.57 -16.24 -3.06
CA VAL A 224 0.14 -16.13 -3.37
C VAL A 224 -0.73 -16.93 -2.38
N MET A 225 -0.26 -18.09 -1.92
CA MET A 225 -1.00 -18.88 -0.91
C MET A 225 -1.03 -18.16 0.45
N VAL A 226 0.08 -17.59 0.91
CA VAL A 226 0.16 -16.93 2.24
C VAL A 226 -0.44 -15.53 2.22
N ASP A 227 -0.02 -14.70 1.28
CA ASP A 227 -0.42 -13.30 1.19
C ASP A 227 -1.78 -13.13 0.50
N GLY A 228 -2.10 -13.99 -0.47
CA GLY A 228 -3.37 -13.96 -1.18
C GLY A 228 -4.45 -14.72 -0.41
N TRP A 229 -4.40 -16.05 -0.46
CA TRP A 229 -5.49 -16.89 0.04
C TRP A 229 -5.72 -16.71 1.55
N ALA A 230 -4.67 -16.85 2.36
CA ALA A 230 -4.82 -16.75 3.81
C ALA A 230 -5.17 -15.32 4.26
N SER A 231 -4.75 -14.27 3.53
CA SER A 231 -5.15 -12.90 3.87
C SER A 231 -6.60 -12.62 3.54
N VAL A 232 -7.09 -13.06 2.37
CA VAL A 232 -8.51 -12.92 2.01
C VAL A 232 -9.40 -13.71 2.96
N ALA A 233 -8.97 -14.91 3.36
CA ALA A 233 -9.70 -15.70 4.37
C ALA A 233 -9.73 -14.99 5.74
N ALA A 234 -8.61 -14.40 6.16
CA ALA A 234 -8.55 -13.62 7.40
C ALA A 234 -9.40 -12.34 7.34
N GLU A 235 -9.54 -11.74 6.16
CA GLU A 235 -10.35 -10.54 5.95
C GLU A 235 -11.84 -10.78 6.19
N VAL A 236 -12.35 -11.99 5.94
CA VAL A 236 -13.73 -12.38 6.28
C VAL A 236 -14.00 -12.21 7.77
N LEU A 237 -13.02 -12.53 8.62
CA LEU A 237 -13.17 -12.46 10.07
C LEU A 237 -13.10 -11.03 10.61
N ARG A 238 -12.58 -10.06 9.83
CA ARG A 238 -12.35 -8.66 10.25
C ARG A 238 -11.82 -8.53 11.68
N VAL A 239 -10.79 -9.33 12.01
CA VAL A 239 -10.29 -9.49 13.40
C VAL A 239 -9.92 -8.15 14.03
N GLY A 240 -9.30 -7.25 13.26
CA GLY A 240 -8.92 -5.91 13.75
C GLY A 240 -10.12 -5.08 14.20
N ALA A 241 -11.16 -4.98 13.36
CA ALA A 241 -12.38 -4.24 13.70
C ALA A 241 -13.12 -4.89 14.88
N LEU A 242 -13.18 -6.22 14.94
CA LEU A 242 -13.83 -6.95 16.04
C LEU A 242 -13.16 -6.68 17.40
N VAL A 243 -11.82 -6.69 17.43
CA VAL A 243 -11.04 -6.41 18.63
C VAL A 243 -11.24 -4.95 19.07
N VAL A 244 -11.17 -3.99 18.14
CA VAL A 244 -11.42 -2.57 18.43
C VAL A 244 -12.84 -2.36 18.95
N PHE A 245 -13.84 -3.04 18.37
CA PHE A 245 -15.21 -2.98 18.84
C PHE A 245 -15.34 -3.45 20.29
N HIS A 246 -14.76 -4.61 20.65
CA HIS A 246 -14.83 -5.13 22.03
C HIS A 246 -14.10 -4.21 23.02
N LEU A 247 -12.96 -3.64 22.62
CA LEU A 247 -12.22 -2.67 23.44
C LEU A 247 -13.03 -1.38 23.66
N LYS A 248 -13.57 -0.79 22.59
CA LYS A 248 -14.42 0.42 22.67
C LYS A 248 -15.65 0.16 23.53
N ASN A 249 -16.32 -0.98 23.31
CA ASN A 249 -17.53 -1.35 24.04
C ASN A 249 -17.27 -1.56 25.54
N THR A 250 -16.09 -2.07 25.91
CA THR A 250 -15.75 -2.31 27.32
C THR A 250 -15.32 -1.03 28.05
N PHE A 251 -14.60 -0.12 27.39
CA PHE A 251 -13.94 1.02 28.05
C PHE A 251 -14.53 2.40 27.74
N LEU A 252 -15.19 2.59 26.60
CA LEU A 252 -15.56 3.91 26.08
C LEU A 252 -17.07 4.10 25.90
N VAL A 253 -17.83 3.03 25.63
CA VAL A 253 -19.28 3.11 25.39
C VAL A 253 -20.04 3.41 26.68
N LYS A 254 -20.79 4.51 26.70
CA LYS A 254 -21.69 4.88 27.80
C LYS A 254 -23.13 5.04 27.34
N THR A 255 -23.33 5.40 26.08
CA THR A 255 -24.63 5.62 25.44
C THR A 255 -24.83 4.71 24.23
N GLU A 256 -26.09 4.56 23.77
CA GLU A 256 -26.40 3.82 22.54
C GLU A 256 -25.75 4.47 21.30
N GLN A 257 -25.59 5.80 21.29
CA GLN A 257 -24.89 6.50 20.20
C GLN A 257 -23.39 6.14 20.15
N ASP A 258 -22.74 5.98 21.31
CA ASP A 258 -21.34 5.53 21.36
C ASP A 258 -21.19 4.11 20.82
N ARG A 259 -22.23 3.28 21.00
CA ARG A 259 -22.27 1.92 20.48
C ARG A 259 -22.42 1.91 18.96
N GLU A 260 -23.28 2.76 18.39
CA GLU A 260 -23.39 2.93 16.95
C GLU A 260 -22.07 3.39 16.32
N GLN A 261 -21.38 4.36 16.94
CA GLN A 261 -20.05 4.81 16.50
C GLN A 261 -18.98 3.71 16.62
N ALA A 262 -19.09 2.82 17.60
CA ALA A 262 -18.18 1.69 17.74
C ALA A 262 -18.44 0.59 16.69
N MET A 263 -19.66 0.53 16.12
CA MET A 263 -20.06 -0.43 15.09
C MET A 263 -19.70 0.00 13.66
N ASP A 264 -19.07 1.16 13.47
CA ASP A 264 -18.59 1.60 12.15
C ASP A 264 -17.54 0.61 11.59
N PRO A 265 -17.85 -0.12 10.50
CA PRO A 265 -16.92 -1.08 9.90
C PRO A 265 -15.81 -0.41 9.10
N GLY A 266 -15.89 0.91 8.87
CA GLY A 266 -15.00 1.65 7.98
C GLY A 266 -15.28 1.38 6.49
N PHE A 267 -14.39 1.88 5.65
CA PHE A 267 -14.43 1.74 4.20
C PHE A 267 -13.42 0.70 3.70
N LEU A 268 -13.59 0.25 2.47
CA LEU A 268 -12.65 -0.65 1.81
C LEU A 268 -11.35 0.10 1.52
N ASP A 269 -10.23 -0.38 2.06
CA ASP A 269 -8.93 0.27 1.91
C ASP A 269 -8.36 0.07 0.49
N PHE A 270 -8.76 0.97 -0.42
CA PHE A 270 -8.30 0.98 -1.79
C PHE A 270 -6.78 1.06 -1.89
N SER A 271 -6.13 1.78 -0.98
CA SER A 271 -4.69 2.03 -1.01
C SER A 271 -3.84 0.76 -0.81
N THR A 272 -4.40 -0.23 -0.11
CA THR A 272 -3.75 -1.51 0.16
C THR A 272 -4.18 -2.61 -0.81
N TYR A 273 -5.47 -2.70 -1.14
CA TYR A 273 -6.01 -3.80 -1.96
C TYR A 273 -5.68 -3.67 -3.44
N GLU A 274 -5.79 -2.48 -4.01
CA GLU A 274 -5.59 -2.26 -5.44
C GLU A 274 -4.17 -2.67 -5.89
N PRO A 275 -3.08 -2.24 -5.21
CA PRO A 275 -1.73 -2.64 -5.62
C PRO A 275 -1.48 -4.14 -5.53
N ARG A 276 -2.04 -4.82 -4.51
CA ARG A 276 -1.91 -6.27 -4.36
C ARG A 276 -2.55 -7.02 -5.53
N ILE A 277 -3.73 -6.59 -5.97
CA ILE A 277 -4.40 -7.16 -7.14
C ILE A 277 -3.56 -6.95 -8.40
N GLN A 278 -3.04 -5.74 -8.62
CA GLN A 278 -2.17 -5.43 -9.76
C GLN A 278 -0.89 -6.28 -9.77
N LEU A 279 -0.29 -6.55 -8.60
CA LEU A 279 0.86 -7.45 -8.48
C LEU A 279 0.52 -8.88 -8.93
N TYR A 280 -0.64 -9.42 -8.55
CA TYR A 280 -1.05 -10.75 -9.01
C TYR A 280 -1.37 -10.80 -10.50
N PHE A 281 -1.93 -9.72 -11.07
CA PHE A 281 -2.06 -9.58 -12.51
C PHE A 281 -0.68 -9.60 -13.20
N LEU A 282 0.28 -8.82 -12.70
CA LEU A 282 1.64 -8.81 -13.22
C LEU A 282 2.27 -10.21 -13.16
N LEU A 283 2.18 -10.90 -12.02
CA LEU A 283 2.69 -12.25 -11.87
C LEU A 283 2.03 -13.22 -12.86
N GLY A 284 0.71 -13.15 -13.03
CA GLY A 284 -0.01 -13.96 -14.00
C GLY A 284 0.46 -13.71 -15.43
N LEU A 285 0.58 -12.45 -15.84
CA LEU A 285 1.00 -12.08 -17.21
C LEU A 285 2.47 -12.42 -17.48
N VAL A 286 3.36 -12.27 -16.50
CA VAL A 286 4.78 -12.61 -16.67
C VAL A 286 4.99 -14.12 -16.71
N TYR A 287 4.37 -14.86 -15.78
CA TYR A 287 4.60 -16.30 -15.66
C TYR A 287 3.68 -17.16 -16.54
N CYS A 288 2.68 -16.61 -17.25
CA CYS A 288 1.85 -17.41 -18.14
C CYS A 288 2.65 -18.12 -19.23
N ALA A 289 3.68 -17.47 -19.78
CA ALA A 289 4.56 -18.04 -20.80
C ALA A 289 5.74 -18.83 -20.22
N ILE A 290 6.16 -18.49 -18.99
CA ILE A 290 7.39 -19.03 -18.37
C ILE A 290 7.08 -20.27 -17.50
N THR A 291 6.09 -20.17 -16.61
CA THR A 291 5.72 -21.25 -15.68
C THR A 291 4.21 -21.23 -15.46
N PRO A 292 3.43 -21.87 -16.35
CA PRO A 292 1.96 -21.86 -16.31
C PRO A 292 1.36 -22.40 -15.01
N LEU A 293 2.12 -23.17 -14.23
CA LEU A 293 1.70 -23.74 -12.95
C LEU A 293 1.30 -22.67 -11.91
N LEU A 294 1.77 -21.42 -12.04
CA LEU A 294 1.35 -20.32 -11.16
C LEU A 294 -0.11 -19.89 -11.40
N LEU A 295 -0.62 -20.03 -12.64
CA LEU A 295 -1.91 -19.48 -13.03
C LEU A 295 -3.11 -20.05 -12.26
N PRO A 296 -3.24 -21.37 -12.03
CA PRO A 296 -4.33 -21.91 -11.22
C PRO A 296 -4.40 -21.29 -9.82
N PHE A 297 -3.25 -21.01 -9.19
CA PHE A 297 -3.23 -20.40 -7.86
C PHE A 297 -3.76 -18.97 -7.85
N ILE A 298 -3.44 -18.21 -8.90
CA ILE A 298 -3.94 -16.84 -9.10
C ILE A 298 -5.44 -16.85 -9.42
N ILE A 299 -5.93 -17.79 -10.23
CA ILE A 299 -7.36 -17.93 -10.55
C ILE A 299 -8.17 -18.25 -9.29
N VAL A 300 -7.69 -19.18 -8.46
CA VAL A 300 -8.34 -19.49 -7.17
C VAL A 300 -8.34 -18.27 -6.26
N PHE A 301 -7.24 -17.52 -6.21
CA PHE A 301 -7.19 -16.26 -5.46
C PHE A 301 -8.29 -15.30 -5.93
N PHE A 302 -8.39 -15.02 -7.23
CA PHE A 302 -9.38 -14.08 -7.76
C PHE A 302 -10.82 -14.55 -7.54
N SER A 303 -11.07 -15.84 -7.70
CA SER A 303 -12.40 -16.43 -7.46
C SER A 303 -12.81 -16.28 -6.00
N PHE A 304 -11.89 -16.57 -5.08
CA PHE A 304 -12.14 -16.45 -3.65
C PHE A 304 -12.26 -14.99 -3.19
N ALA A 305 -11.37 -14.12 -3.65
CA ALA A 305 -11.43 -12.68 -3.39
C ALA A 305 -12.73 -12.06 -3.89
N TYR A 306 -13.18 -12.43 -5.09
CA TYR A 306 -14.46 -11.95 -5.63
C TYR A 306 -15.64 -12.31 -4.72
N LEU A 307 -15.72 -13.56 -4.25
CA LEU A 307 -16.80 -13.98 -3.35
C LEU A 307 -16.76 -13.22 -2.02
N VAL A 308 -15.58 -13.05 -1.43
CA VAL A 308 -15.40 -12.38 -0.14
C VAL A 308 -15.72 -10.88 -0.24
N PHE A 309 -15.10 -10.16 -1.17
CA PHE A 309 -15.33 -8.73 -1.30
C PHE A 309 -16.75 -8.41 -1.77
N ARG A 310 -17.36 -9.25 -2.62
CA ARG A 310 -18.78 -9.10 -2.96
C ARG A 310 -19.72 -9.34 -1.79
N HIS A 311 -19.34 -10.16 -0.82
CA HIS A 311 -20.14 -10.35 0.40
C HIS A 311 -20.00 -9.17 1.37
N GLN A 312 -18.84 -8.50 1.36
CA GLN A 312 -18.55 -7.36 2.24
C GLN A 312 -19.13 -6.04 1.75
N VAL A 313 -19.31 -5.88 0.43
CA VAL A 313 -19.94 -4.73 -0.23
C VAL A 313 -21.44 -4.94 -0.32
#